data_AF-A0A3N0GIX4-F1
#
_entry.id   AF-A0A3N0GIX4-F1
#
_cell.length_a   1.000
_cell.length_b   1.000
_cell.length_c   1.000
_cell.angle_alpha   90.00
_cell.angle_beta   90.00
_cell.angle_gamma   90.00
#
_symmetry.space_group_name_H-M   'P 1'
#
loop_
_entity.id
_entity.type
_entity.pdbx_description
1 polymer ?
#
loop_
_entity_poly.entity_id
_entity_poly.type
_entity_poly.pdbx_seq_one_letter_code
_entity_poly.pdbx_strand_id
1 'polypeptide(L)'
;MAATAVLDWLLDGDVAVQFQATRDLLQGDGDALQARIATEGDGATLLAAHHADGHWGRGFYRPKWTSSHYTLLELRNLGLDPANAVAGETVRRILRTEKREDGGLDPTVTVRGSDACVNGMALNYATYFGAPEDELASLVDFLLAGRVADGGFNCRANRVPVRHSSMHTTLSVVEGITGYERAGHRYRLDELLAARESSVEFLLRHRLFRSEHTGAVIRPEFVRLHHPTRWYYDLLRCLDSLADAGVTYDDRMSDAIDVLLSRRAPDGRWPVNRAYPGETHLPNPLPGTPHRWITLCALRVLAAYAPGRVDG
;
A
#
# COMPACT_ATOMS: atom_id res chain seq x y z
N MET A 1 -4.93 23.25 -19.76
CA MET A 1 -5.68 24.07 -18.77
C MET A 1 -6.22 23.21 -17.63
N ALA A 2 -6.95 22.12 -17.89
CA ALA A 2 -7.42 21.21 -16.83
C ALA A 2 -6.26 20.52 -16.06
N ALA A 3 -5.23 20.02 -16.75
CA ALA A 3 -4.07 19.39 -16.11
C ALA A 3 -3.35 20.33 -15.12
N THR A 4 -3.12 21.59 -15.51
CA THR A 4 -2.53 22.62 -14.64
C THR A 4 -3.41 22.91 -13.43
N ALA A 5 -4.72 23.07 -13.62
CA ALA A 5 -5.65 23.33 -12.52
C ALA A 5 -5.79 22.15 -11.53
N VAL A 6 -5.64 20.91 -12.01
CA VAL A 6 -5.60 19.72 -11.14
C VAL A 6 -4.31 19.71 -10.32
N LEU A 7 -3.17 20.00 -10.95
CA LEU A 7 -1.88 20.05 -10.28
C LEU A 7 -1.86 21.14 -9.19
N ASP A 8 -2.27 22.36 -9.52
CA ASP A 8 -2.35 23.47 -8.55
C ASP A 8 -3.24 23.08 -7.34
N TRP A 9 -4.34 22.38 -7.60
CA TRP A 9 -5.22 21.88 -6.54
C TRP A 9 -4.57 20.80 -5.65
N LEU A 10 -3.72 19.93 -6.21
CA LEU A 10 -2.93 18.97 -5.43
C LEU A 10 -1.89 19.70 -4.57
N LEU A 11 -1.22 20.71 -5.13
CA LEU A 11 -0.19 21.52 -4.45
C LEU A 11 -0.77 22.45 -3.36
N ASP A 12 -2.07 22.73 -3.40
CA ASP A 12 -2.83 23.41 -2.33
C ASP A 12 -3.37 22.41 -1.27
N GLY A 13 -2.99 21.13 -1.36
CA GLY A 13 -3.46 20.06 -0.47
C GLY A 13 -2.69 19.90 0.84
N ASP A 14 -2.91 18.77 1.50
CA ASP A 14 -2.08 18.29 2.61
C ASP A 14 -0.60 18.22 2.18
N VAL A 15 0.33 18.52 3.10
CA VAL A 15 1.76 18.59 2.80
C VAL A 15 2.32 17.26 2.24
N ALA A 16 1.76 16.12 2.63
CA ALA A 16 2.15 14.82 2.08
C ALA A 16 1.70 14.67 0.61
N VAL A 17 0.55 15.23 0.23
CA VAL A 17 0.13 15.31 -1.18
C VAL A 17 1.03 16.26 -1.95
N GLN A 18 1.38 17.41 -1.39
CA GLN A 18 2.28 18.38 -2.03
C GLN A 18 3.65 17.75 -2.32
N PHE A 19 4.25 17.10 -1.31
CA PHE A 19 5.51 16.38 -1.42
C PHE A 19 5.48 15.40 -2.58
N GLN A 20 4.45 14.57 -2.59
CA GLN A 20 4.33 13.47 -3.53
C GLN A 20 3.95 13.91 -4.95
N ALA A 21 3.15 14.96 -5.12
CA ALA A 21 2.90 15.59 -6.41
C ALA A 21 4.16 16.25 -6.97
N THR A 22 4.93 16.94 -6.12
CA THR A 22 6.20 17.57 -6.49
C THR A 22 7.22 16.53 -6.97
N ARG A 23 7.39 15.45 -6.20
CA ARG A 23 8.32 14.38 -6.54
C ARG A 23 7.91 13.63 -7.81
N ASP A 24 6.64 13.22 -7.92
CA ASP A 24 6.27 12.20 -8.93
C ASP A 24 5.59 12.77 -10.18
N LEU A 25 4.95 13.93 -10.09
CA LEU A 25 4.29 14.56 -11.24
C LEU A 25 5.14 15.70 -11.82
N LEU A 26 5.80 16.47 -10.95
CA LEU A 26 6.69 17.56 -11.36
C LEU A 26 8.16 17.15 -11.49
N GLN A 27 8.55 15.99 -10.97
CA GLN A 27 9.94 15.53 -10.97
C GLN A 27 10.89 16.54 -10.29
N GLY A 28 10.39 17.23 -9.26
CA GLY A 28 11.12 18.24 -8.49
C GLY A 28 11.63 17.70 -7.15
N ASP A 29 12.47 18.51 -6.51
CA ASP A 29 12.95 18.25 -5.14
C ASP A 29 11.81 18.50 -4.13
N GLY A 30 11.50 17.48 -3.33
CA GLY A 30 10.44 17.48 -2.34
C GLY A 30 10.93 17.45 -0.89
N ASP A 31 12.24 17.50 -0.63
CA ASP A 31 12.81 17.24 0.71
C ASP A 31 12.26 18.19 1.79
N ALA A 32 12.14 19.48 1.45
CA ALA A 32 11.56 20.48 2.34
C ALA A 32 10.08 20.21 2.65
N LEU A 33 9.32 19.65 1.70
CA LEU A 33 7.93 19.24 1.92
C LEU A 33 7.88 17.97 2.77
N GLN A 34 8.77 17.00 2.51
CA GLN A 34 8.85 15.76 3.28
C GLN A 34 9.12 16.02 4.76
N ALA A 35 10.09 16.89 5.06
CA ALA A 35 10.45 17.26 6.43
C ALA A 35 9.27 17.83 7.23
N ARG A 36 8.36 18.55 6.56
CA ARG A 36 7.17 19.15 7.17
C ARG A 36 6.06 18.16 7.48
N ILE A 37 6.04 16.97 6.86
CA ILE A 37 5.02 15.93 7.11
C ILE A 37 4.95 15.55 8.59
N ALA A 38 6.08 15.59 9.30
CA ALA A 38 6.11 15.26 10.73
C ALA A 38 5.40 16.30 11.63
N THR A 39 5.26 17.54 11.16
CA THR A 39 4.78 18.68 11.95
C THR A 39 3.53 19.35 11.40
N GLU A 40 3.12 19.02 10.18
CA GLU A 40 1.94 19.56 9.52
C GLU A 40 1.01 18.45 8.99
N GLY A 41 -0.28 18.78 8.89
CA GLY A 41 -1.26 17.96 8.19
C GLY A 41 -1.58 16.60 8.81
N ASP A 42 -1.88 15.64 7.95
CA ASP A 42 -2.27 14.28 8.31
C ASP A 42 -1.12 13.54 9.05
N GLY A 43 0.13 13.76 8.62
CA GLY A 43 1.31 13.15 9.24
C GLY A 43 1.50 13.57 10.69
N ALA A 44 1.37 14.86 10.99
CA ALA A 44 1.40 15.38 12.35
C ALA A 44 0.25 14.86 13.21
N THR A 45 -0.96 14.76 12.63
CA THR A 45 -2.13 14.23 13.33
C THR A 45 -1.92 12.77 13.74
N LEU A 46 -1.37 11.95 12.84
CA LEU A 46 -1.03 10.56 13.14
C LEU A 46 0.07 10.46 14.21
N LEU A 47 1.14 11.25 14.11
CA LEU A 47 2.21 11.25 15.11
C LEU A 47 1.72 11.72 16.50
N ALA A 48 0.85 12.71 16.56
CA ALA A 48 0.27 13.19 17.82
C ALA A 48 -0.61 12.16 18.54
N ALA A 49 -1.12 11.16 17.80
CA ALA A 49 -1.90 10.06 18.37
C ALA A 49 -1.02 8.95 18.99
N HIS A 50 0.31 9.06 18.94
CA HIS A 50 1.24 8.10 19.54
C HIS A 50 1.19 8.19 21.07
N HIS A 51 1.12 7.04 21.73
CA HIS A 51 1.00 6.96 23.18
C HIS A 51 2.38 6.79 23.84
N ALA A 52 2.46 7.15 25.12
CA ALA A 52 3.69 7.05 25.91
C ALA A 52 4.21 5.60 26.07
N ASP A 53 3.37 4.59 25.82
CA ASP A 53 3.77 3.17 25.83
C ASP A 53 4.53 2.73 24.57
N GLY A 54 4.68 3.63 23.59
CA GLY A 54 5.39 3.39 22.35
C GLY A 54 4.51 2.85 21.22
N HIS A 55 3.19 2.88 21.36
CA HIS A 55 2.24 2.38 20.36
C HIS A 55 1.19 3.40 19.95
N TRP A 56 0.48 3.09 18.86
CA TRP A 56 -0.83 3.65 18.58
C TRP A 56 -1.93 2.67 18.97
N GLY A 57 -3.07 3.20 19.42
CA GLY A 57 -4.22 2.39 19.82
C GLY A 57 -3.91 1.55 21.05
N ARG A 58 -4.07 0.23 20.94
CA ARG A 58 -3.85 -0.77 21.99
C ARG A 58 -2.76 -1.77 21.59
N GLY A 59 -1.68 -1.27 20.98
CA GLY A 59 -0.53 -2.08 20.58
C GLY A 59 -0.40 -2.31 19.08
N PHE A 60 0.10 -3.48 18.70
CA PHE A 60 0.46 -3.78 17.31
C PHE A 60 -0.71 -3.71 16.33
N TYR A 61 -1.83 -4.38 16.62
CA TYR A 61 -2.91 -4.57 15.63
C TYR A 61 -4.33 -4.31 16.16
N ARG A 62 -4.48 -3.67 17.33
CA ARG A 62 -5.78 -3.38 17.94
C ARG A 62 -5.87 -1.93 18.41
N PRO A 63 -7.02 -1.25 18.27
CA PRO A 63 -8.10 -1.52 17.31
C PRO A 63 -7.57 -1.49 15.87
N LYS A 64 -8.36 -1.95 14.89
CA LYS A 64 -7.82 -2.18 13.54
C LYS A 64 -7.14 -0.94 12.94
N TRP A 65 -7.87 0.11 12.56
CA TRP A 65 -7.26 1.21 11.80
C TRP A 65 -6.43 2.20 12.61
N THR A 66 -6.58 2.22 13.93
CA THR A 66 -5.83 3.09 14.84
C THR A 66 -4.64 2.40 15.52
N SER A 67 -4.40 1.12 15.22
CA SER A 67 -3.24 0.38 15.76
C SER A 67 -1.92 0.79 15.13
N SER A 68 -0.83 0.44 15.81
CA SER A 68 0.53 0.72 15.33
C SER A 68 0.78 0.20 13.92
N HIS A 69 0.27 -0.98 13.57
CA HIS A 69 0.41 -1.56 12.24
C HIS A 69 -0.15 -0.66 11.14
N TYR A 70 -1.39 -0.20 11.31
CA TYR A 70 -2.06 0.60 10.27
C TYR A 70 -1.63 2.06 10.30
N THR A 71 -1.26 2.61 11.47
CA THR A 71 -0.68 3.95 11.54
C THR A 71 0.70 4.01 10.88
N LEU A 72 1.58 3.02 11.12
CA LEU A 72 2.88 2.95 10.43
C LEU A 72 2.72 2.81 8.91
N LEU A 73 1.79 1.96 8.47
CA LEU A 73 1.48 1.83 7.04
C LEU A 73 1.01 3.16 6.44
N GLU A 74 0.16 3.90 7.15
CA GLU A 74 -0.35 5.20 6.69
C GLU A 74 0.76 6.27 6.68
N LEU A 75 1.59 6.36 7.72
CA LEU A 75 2.76 7.25 7.75
C LEU A 75 3.73 6.98 6.59
N ARG A 76 4.00 5.70 6.27
CA ARG A 76 4.77 5.32 5.08
C ARG A 76 4.10 5.80 3.81
N ASN A 77 2.78 5.63 3.69
CA ASN A 77 2.03 6.04 2.49
C ASN A 77 1.96 7.56 2.31
N LEU A 78 1.97 8.33 3.41
CA LEU A 78 2.13 9.79 3.37
C LEU A 78 3.55 10.18 2.92
N GLY A 79 4.53 9.31 3.09
CA GLY A 79 5.93 9.58 2.77
C GLY A 79 6.66 10.30 3.89
N LEU A 80 6.27 10.08 5.15
CA LEU A 80 7.00 10.57 6.32
C LEU A 80 8.50 10.27 6.19
N ASP A 81 9.37 11.15 6.67
CA ASP A 81 10.82 10.91 6.70
C ASP A 81 11.16 9.48 7.20
N PRO A 82 11.84 8.63 6.38
CA PRO A 82 12.32 7.31 6.77
C PRO A 82 13.10 7.29 8.10
N ALA A 83 13.81 8.38 8.42
CA ALA A 83 14.61 8.52 9.64
C ALA A 83 13.78 8.96 10.87
N ASN A 84 12.45 9.07 10.76
CA ASN A 84 11.60 9.48 11.87
C ASN A 84 11.74 8.53 13.08
N ALA A 85 12.21 9.08 14.20
CA ALA A 85 12.53 8.29 15.38
C ALA A 85 11.32 7.58 16.01
N VAL A 86 10.13 8.20 16.00
CA VAL A 86 8.91 7.61 16.58
C VAL A 86 8.48 6.38 15.77
N ALA A 87 8.46 6.51 14.44
CA ALA A 87 8.12 5.41 13.55
C ALA A 87 9.15 4.27 13.65
N GLY A 88 10.45 4.60 13.54
CA GLY A 88 11.53 3.62 13.61
C GLY A 88 11.59 2.86 14.95
N GLU A 89 11.42 3.55 16.08
CA GLU A 89 11.39 2.89 17.40
C GLU A 89 10.16 1.98 17.56
N THR A 90 8.99 2.41 17.05
CA THR A 90 7.79 1.56 17.09
C THR A 90 7.96 0.30 16.22
N VAL A 91 8.63 0.41 15.07
CA VAL A 91 8.97 -0.74 14.21
C VAL A 91 9.87 -1.73 14.96
N ARG A 92 10.99 -1.28 15.54
CA ARG A 92 11.90 -2.15 16.31
C ARG A 92 11.19 -2.84 17.47
N ARG A 93 10.31 -2.11 18.16
CA ARG A 93 9.46 -2.68 19.21
C ARG A 93 8.61 -3.82 18.68
N ILE A 94 7.87 -3.61 17.59
CA ILE A 94 7.03 -4.63 16.97
C ILE A 94 7.84 -5.86 16.55
N LEU A 95 8.98 -5.65 15.88
CA LEU A 95 9.84 -6.76 15.42
C LEU A 95 10.40 -7.58 16.59
N ARG A 96 10.59 -6.96 17.75
CA ARG A 96 11.05 -7.64 18.98
C ARG A 96 9.94 -8.36 19.73
N THR A 97 8.72 -7.83 19.76
CA THR A 97 7.66 -8.32 20.67
C THR A 97 6.56 -9.13 19.99
N GLU A 98 6.37 -8.99 18.68
CA GLU A 98 5.19 -9.54 17.99
C GLU A 98 5.50 -10.73 17.07
N LYS A 99 6.77 -11.15 17.00
CA LYS A 99 7.19 -12.33 16.23
C LYS A 99 6.74 -13.63 16.89
N ARG A 100 6.40 -14.60 16.05
CA ARG A 100 5.97 -15.95 16.43
C ARG A 100 7.00 -17.00 16.03
N GLU A 101 6.76 -18.25 16.46
CA GLU A 101 7.61 -19.40 16.11
C GLU A 101 7.70 -19.64 14.60
N ASP A 102 6.69 -19.24 13.82
CA ASP A 102 6.70 -19.32 12.36
C ASP A 102 7.50 -18.20 11.67
N GLY A 103 8.12 -17.31 12.46
CA GLY A 103 8.94 -16.20 11.98
C GLY A 103 8.16 -14.94 11.59
N GLY A 104 6.83 -15.05 11.43
CA GLY A 104 5.95 -13.93 11.09
C GLY A 104 5.48 -13.13 12.31
N LEU A 105 4.95 -11.94 12.04
CA LEU A 105 4.17 -11.13 12.99
C LEU A 105 2.71 -11.59 12.98
N ASP A 106 2.09 -11.73 14.16
CA ASP A 106 0.66 -12.06 14.25
C ASP A 106 -0.17 -10.97 14.93
N PRO A 107 -1.25 -10.48 14.29
CA PRO A 107 -2.25 -9.61 14.91
C PRO A 107 -3.12 -10.22 16.04
N THR A 108 -3.06 -11.54 16.25
CA THR A 108 -3.98 -12.34 17.06
C THR A 108 -3.27 -13.37 17.93
N VAL A 109 -3.78 -13.60 19.14
CA VAL A 109 -3.33 -14.68 20.04
C VAL A 109 -4.11 -15.98 19.84
N THR A 110 -5.10 -16.01 18.93
CA THR A 110 -6.10 -17.09 18.83
C THR A 110 -5.94 -18.00 17.62
N VAL A 111 -5.22 -17.57 16.57
CA VAL A 111 -4.91 -18.39 15.40
C VAL A 111 -3.44 -18.79 15.48
N ARG A 112 -3.09 -20.03 15.11
CA ARG A 112 -1.72 -20.56 15.29
C ARG A 112 -0.70 -20.03 14.29
N GLY A 113 -1.10 -19.55 13.12
CA GLY A 113 -0.19 -19.07 12.08
C GLY A 113 -0.39 -17.60 11.73
N SER A 114 0.71 -16.91 11.45
CA SER A 114 0.75 -15.51 11.03
C SER A 114 0.01 -15.29 9.70
N ASP A 115 -0.54 -14.08 9.49
CA ASP A 115 -1.22 -13.73 8.23
C ASP A 115 -0.22 -13.10 7.23
N ALA A 116 -0.11 -13.67 6.02
CA ALA A 116 0.81 -13.17 4.98
C ALA A 116 0.56 -11.70 4.56
N CYS A 117 -0.68 -11.23 4.63
CA CYS A 117 -1.08 -9.86 4.30
C CYS A 117 -0.53 -8.87 5.32
N VAL A 118 -0.58 -9.22 6.61
CA VAL A 118 0.00 -8.41 7.69
C VAL A 118 1.51 -8.37 7.54
N ASN A 119 2.15 -9.49 7.26
CA ASN A 119 3.61 -9.56 7.10
C ASN A 119 4.11 -8.86 5.84
N GLY A 120 3.36 -8.89 4.73
CA GLY A 120 3.67 -8.11 3.52
C GLY A 120 3.61 -6.60 3.78
N MET A 121 2.53 -6.12 4.41
CA MET A 121 2.43 -4.70 4.80
C MET A 121 3.50 -4.33 5.84
N ALA A 122 3.83 -5.22 6.77
CA ALA A 122 4.86 -4.99 7.77
C ALA A 122 6.25 -4.92 7.17
N LEU A 123 6.60 -5.82 6.25
CA LEU A 123 7.85 -5.75 5.51
C LEU A 123 7.98 -4.40 4.77
N ASN A 124 6.89 -3.91 4.19
CA ASN A 124 6.85 -2.62 3.50
C ASN A 124 7.20 -1.44 4.43
N TYR A 125 6.44 -1.23 5.52
CA TYR A 125 6.73 -0.09 6.40
C TYR A 125 7.98 -0.28 7.26
N ALA A 126 8.32 -1.51 7.66
CA ALA A 126 9.47 -1.75 8.52
C ALA A 126 10.76 -1.46 7.77
N THR A 127 10.85 -1.92 6.52
CA THR A 127 11.95 -1.57 5.63
C THR A 127 12.02 -0.06 5.40
N TYR A 128 10.88 0.58 5.12
CA TYR A 128 10.82 2.03 4.90
C TYR A 128 11.36 2.85 6.08
N PHE A 129 11.06 2.43 7.32
CA PHE A 129 11.54 3.09 8.54
C PHE A 129 12.87 2.51 9.06
N GLY A 130 13.67 1.91 8.17
CA GLY A 130 15.07 1.55 8.44
C GLY A 130 15.26 0.36 9.40
N ALA A 131 14.34 -0.61 9.41
CA ALA A 131 14.55 -1.85 10.13
C ALA A 131 15.83 -2.56 9.64
N PRO A 132 16.70 -3.07 10.54
CA PRO A 132 17.86 -3.87 10.15
C PRO A 132 17.47 -5.14 9.40
N GLU A 133 18.25 -5.53 8.40
CA GLU A 133 17.97 -6.69 7.56
C GLU A 133 17.85 -8.00 8.35
N ASP A 134 18.71 -8.20 9.34
CA ASP A 134 18.71 -9.37 10.21
C ASP A 134 17.44 -9.48 11.06
N GLU A 135 16.85 -8.34 11.45
CA GLU A 135 15.54 -8.31 12.08
C GLU A 135 14.39 -8.61 11.11
N LEU A 136 14.59 -8.49 9.80
CA LEU A 136 13.57 -8.79 8.78
C LEU A 136 13.65 -10.22 8.24
N ALA A 137 14.78 -10.92 8.42
CA ALA A 137 15.03 -12.24 7.84
C ALA A 137 13.90 -13.27 8.10
N SER A 138 13.37 -13.30 9.33
CA SER A 138 12.29 -14.23 9.68
C SER A 138 10.96 -13.95 8.95
N LEU A 139 10.67 -12.67 8.66
CA LEU A 139 9.50 -12.28 7.87
C LEU A 139 9.69 -12.68 6.41
N VAL A 140 10.90 -12.53 5.87
CA VAL A 140 11.27 -12.96 4.51
C VAL A 140 11.07 -14.48 4.37
N ASP A 141 11.60 -15.25 5.31
CA ASP A 141 11.47 -16.72 5.32
C ASP A 141 10.00 -17.15 5.42
N PHE A 142 9.24 -16.52 6.32
CA PHE A 142 7.81 -16.76 6.47
C PHE A 142 7.04 -16.49 5.17
N LEU A 143 7.29 -15.35 4.52
CA LEU A 143 6.63 -14.99 3.27
C LEU A 143 6.98 -15.98 2.15
N LEU A 144 8.26 -16.29 1.95
CA LEU A 144 8.69 -17.23 0.91
C LEU A 144 8.11 -18.64 1.10
N ALA A 145 8.01 -19.10 2.34
CA ALA A 145 7.38 -20.39 2.67
C ALA A 145 5.86 -20.40 2.39
N GLY A 146 5.21 -19.23 2.40
CA GLY A 146 3.77 -19.07 2.21
C GLY A 146 3.30 -18.92 0.75
N ARG A 147 4.21 -19.00 -0.23
CA ARG A 147 3.87 -18.86 -1.65
C ARG A 147 2.95 -19.98 -2.13
N VAL A 148 1.85 -19.62 -2.77
CA VAL A 148 0.88 -20.57 -3.31
C VAL A 148 1.32 -21.04 -4.70
N ALA A 149 0.93 -22.26 -5.09
CA ALA A 149 1.32 -22.87 -6.36
C ALA A 149 0.91 -22.06 -7.62
N ASP A 150 -0.10 -21.19 -7.52
CA ASP A 150 -0.54 -20.30 -8.60
C ASP A 150 0.26 -18.98 -8.68
N GLY A 151 1.29 -18.83 -7.82
CA GLY A 151 2.27 -17.76 -7.87
C GLY A 151 2.04 -16.60 -6.90
N GLY A 152 0.89 -16.53 -6.24
CA GLY A 152 0.57 -15.47 -5.28
C GLY A 152 0.61 -15.91 -3.82
N PHE A 153 -0.18 -15.23 -2.99
CA PHE A 153 -0.27 -15.47 -1.55
C PHE A 153 -1.73 -15.49 -1.07
N ASN A 154 -2.01 -16.15 0.05
CA ASN A 154 -3.33 -16.16 0.66
C ASN A 154 -3.27 -16.26 2.19
N CYS A 155 -3.83 -15.27 2.90
CA CYS A 155 -3.85 -15.30 4.37
C CYS A 155 -4.59 -16.50 4.95
N ARG A 156 -5.48 -17.17 4.20
CA ARG A 156 -6.15 -18.40 4.67
C ARG A 156 -5.23 -19.61 4.78
N ALA A 157 -4.03 -19.57 4.18
CA ALA A 157 -3.04 -20.63 4.23
C ALA A 157 -2.62 -20.97 5.67
N ASN A 158 -2.70 -20.01 6.60
CA ASN A 158 -2.41 -20.23 8.02
C ASN A 158 -3.46 -21.09 8.76
N ARG A 159 -4.61 -21.34 8.14
CA ARG A 159 -5.74 -22.07 8.73
C ARG A 159 -6.09 -23.33 7.95
N VAL A 160 -5.97 -23.28 6.62
CA VAL A 160 -6.37 -24.38 5.72
C VAL A 160 -5.44 -24.46 4.51
N PRO A 161 -5.26 -25.64 3.90
CA PRO A 161 -4.62 -25.75 2.60
C PRO A 161 -5.35 -24.89 1.55
N VAL A 162 -4.60 -24.12 0.78
CA VAL A 162 -5.12 -23.26 -0.29
C VAL A 162 -4.48 -23.63 -1.62
N ARG A 163 -5.29 -23.57 -2.68
CA ARG A 163 -4.81 -23.73 -4.08
C ARG A 163 -4.93 -22.45 -4.89
N HIS A 164 -5.58 -21.44 -4.33
CA HIS A 164 -5.85 -20.16 -4.99
C HIS A 164 -5.37 -19.02 -4.10
N SER A 165 -4.64 -18.11 -4.73
CA SER A 165 -4.19 -16.87 -4.13
C SER A 165 -5.31 -15.86 -3.95
N SER A 166 -5.06 -14.89 -3.08
CA SER A 166 -5.98 -13.79 -2.77
C SER A 166 -5.40 -12.49 -3.33
N MET A 167 -6.16 -11.76 -4.16
CA MET A 167 -5.73 -10.46 -4.69
C MET A 167 -5.25 -9.51 -3.58
N HIS A 168 -5.95 -9.48 -2.45
CA HIS A 168 -5.59 -8.66 -1.28
C HIS A 168 -4.23 -9.01 -0.70
N THR A 169 -4.00 -10.30 -0.49
CA THR A 169 -2.78 -10.80 0.15
C THR A 169 -1.60 -10.67 -0.80
N THR A 170 -1.77 -11.11 -2.04
CA THR A 170 -0.74 -11.03 -3.07
C THR A 170 -0.24 -9.60 -3.25
N LEU A 171 -1.15 -8.61 -3.38
CA LEU A 171 -0.74 -7.22 -3.55
C LEU A 171 0.03 -6.68 -2.33
N SER A 172 -0.40 -7.00 -1.11
CA SER A 172 0.30 -6.57 0.11
C SER A 172 1.72 -7.13 0.18
N VAL A 173 1.95 -8.35 -0.32
CA VAL A 173 3.29 -8.96 -0.36
C VAL A 173 4.14 -8.37 -1.48
N VAL A 174 3.57 -8.09 -2.66
CA VAL A 174 4.27 -7.37 -3.74
C VAL A 174 4.81 -6.02 -3.24
N GLU A 175 3.99 -5.25 -2.54
CA GLU A 175 4.40 -3.96 -1.96
C GLU A 175 5.53 -4.12 -0.92
N GLY A 176 5.45 -5.17 -0.09
CA GLY A 176 6.51 -5.51 0.86
C GLY A 176 7.84 -5.83 0.19
N ILE A 177 7.82 -6.67 -0.85
CA ILE A 177 9.02 -7.05 -1.61
C ILE A 177 9.62 -5.84 -2.33
N THR A 178 8.78 -4.98 -2.92
CA THR A 178 9.25 -3.76 -3.58
C THR A 178 9.92 -2.80 -2.59
N GLY A 179 9.36 -2.64 -1.39
CA GLY A 179 10.02 -1.88 -0.31
C GLY A 179 11.36 -2.49 0.09
N TYR A 180 11.40 -3.81 0.27
CA TYR A 180 12.59 -4.58 0.63
C TYR A 180 13.75 -4.41 -0.37
N GLU A 181 13.47 -4.57 -1.65
CA GLU A 181 14.44 -4.34 -2.74
C GLU A 181 14.94 -2.90 -2.74
N ARG A 182 14.04 -1.92 -2.62
CA ARG A 182 14.37 -0.49 -2.68
C ARG A 182 15.30 -0.04 -1.56
N ALA A 183 15.18 -0.61 -0.36
CA ALA A 183 16.10 -0.33 0.74
C ALA A 183 17.47 -1.00 0.59
N GLY A 184 17.67 -1.78 -0.47
CA GLY A 184 18.97 -2.39 -0.78
C GLY A 184 19.26 -3.67 0.01
N HIS A 185 18.28 -4.19 0.75
CA HIS A 185 18.40 -5.49 1.42
C HIS A 185 18.66 -6.62 0.41
N ARG A 186 19.43 -7.62 0.82
CA ARG A 186 19.98 -8.72 0.01
C ARG A 186 19.57 -10.10 0.50
N TYR A 187 19.18 -10.30 1.76
CA TYR A 187 18.85 -11.62 2.28
C TYR A 187 17.69 -12.25 1.48
N ARG A 188 18.00 -13.34 0.77
CA ARG A 188 17.08 -14.07 -0.13
C ARG A 188 16.36 -13.20 -1.15
N LEU A 189 16.98 -12.09 -1.57
CA LEU A 189 16.37 -11.12 -2.47
C LEU A 189 15.93 -11.77 -3.79
N ASP A 190 16.77 -12.59 -4.42
CA ASP A 190 16.43 -13.23 -5.70
C ASP A 190 15.16 -14.08 -5.62
N GLU A 191 14.94 -14.75 -4.50
CA GLU A 191 13.74 -15.57 -4.27
C GLU A 191 12.50 -14.69 -4.06
N LEU A 192 12.65 -13.56 -3.36
CA LEU A 192 11.57 -12.57 -3.23
C LEU A 192 11.24 -11.94 -4.58
N LEU A 193 12.22 -11.60 -5.41
CA LEU A 193 11.99 -11.05 -6.74
C LEU A 193 11.26 -12.06 -7.63
N ALA A 194 11.65 -13.34 -7.61
CA ALA A 194 10.92 -14.40 -8.30
C ALA A 194 9.49 -14.60 -7.75
N ALA A 195 9.26 -14.38 -6.46
CA ALA A 195 7.93 -14.41 -5.86
C ALA A 195 7.08 -13.19 -6.25
N ARG A 196 7.70 -12.00 -6.37
CA ARG A 196 7.04 -10.79 -6.88
C ARG A 196 6.66 -10.99 -8.35
N GLU A 197 7.55 -11.51 -9.18
CA GLU A 197 7.28 -11.75 -10.61
C GLU A 197 6.06 -12.65 -10.81
N SER A 198 5.98 -13.80 -10.12
CA SER A 198 4.79 -14.66 -10.25
C SER A 198 3.53 -14.06 -9.60
N SER A 199 3.69 -13.21 -8.59
CA SER A 199 2.57 -12.49 -7.99
C SER A 199 2.00 -11.47 -8.97
N VAL A 200 2.87 -10.77 -9.72
CA VAL A 200 2.48 -9.87 -10.81
C VAL A 200 1.78 -10.66 -11.91
N GLU A 201 2.34 -11.79 -12.34
CA GLU A 201 1.68 -12.65 -13.34
C GLU A 201 0.31 -13.15 -12.86
N PHE A 202 0.18 -13.56 -11.60
CA PHE A 202 -1.13 -13.90 -11.00
C PHE A 202 -2.13 -12.74 -11.12
N LEU A 203 -1.73 -11.51 -10.75
CA LEU A 203 -2.61 -10.33 -10.86
C LEU A 203 -2.99 -10.05 -12.33
N LEU A 204 -2.05 -10.20 -13.26
CA LEU A 204 -2.26 -9.97 -14.69
C LEU A 204 -3.16 -11.03 -15.34
N ARG A 205 -3.04 -12.31 -14.98
CA ARG A 205 -4.00 -13.36 -15.41
C ARG A 205 -5.43 -13.03 -15.01
N HIS A 206 -5.60 -12.40 -13.85
CA HIS A 206 -6.88 -11.86 -13.39
C HIS A 206 -7.27 -10.53 -14.05
N ARG A 207 -6.53 -10.02 -15.05
CA ARG A 207 -6.72 -8.66 -15.62
C ARG A 207 -6.93 -7.62 -14.51
N LEU A 208 -6.18 -7.78 -13.42
CA LEU A 208 -6.23 -7.04 -12.17
C LEU A 208 -7.54 -7.10 -11.35
N PHE A 209 -8.70 -7.48 -11.89
CA PHE A 209 -9.95 -7.50 -11.10
C PHE A 209 -11.01 -8.50 -11.57
N ARG A 210 -10.71 -9.31 -12.58
CA ARG A 210 -11.61 -10.27 -13.22
C ARG A 210 -11.29 -11.72 -12.84
N SER A 211 -12.33 -12.53 -12.78
CA SER A 211 -12.21 -13.98 -12.66
C SER A 211 -11.57 -14.56 -13.92
N GLU A 212 -10.54 -15.40 -13.77
CA GLU A 212 -9.94 -16.13 -14.90
C GLU A 212 -10.96 -17.07 -15.58
N HIS A 213 -11.90 -17.61 -14.81
CA HIS A 213 -12.86 -18.58 -15.32
C HIS A 213 -14.04 -17.91 -16.05
N THR A 214 -14.55 -16.80 -15.51
CA THR A 214 -15.81 -16.20 -15.99
C THR A 214 -15.64 -14.85 -16.67
N GLY A 215 -14.48 -14.20 -16.56
CA GLY A 215 -14.25 -12.83 -17.03
C GLY A 215 -15.03 -11.75 -16.25
N ALA A 216 -15.90 -12.14 -15.31
CA ALA A 216 -16.66 -11.22 -14.49
C ALA A 216 -15.77 -10.54 -13.43
N VAL A 217 -16.19 -9.36 -12.98
CA VAL A 217 -15.56 -8.67 -11.84
C VAL A 217 -15.61 -9.57 -10.61
N ILE A 218 -14.46 -9.83 -9.98
CA ILE A 218 -14.34 -10.74 -8.82
C ILE A 218 -15.16 -10.22 -7.64
N ARG A 219 -15.02 -8.92 -7.34
CA ARG A 219 -15.75 -8.21 -6.29
C ARG A 219 -16.05 -6.78 -6.74
N PRO A 220 -17.28 -6.26 -6.55
CA PRO A 220 -17.61 -4.88 -6.92
C PRO A 220 -16.67 -3.83 -6.30
N GLU A 221 -16.13 -4.09 -5.11
CA GLU A 221 -15.19 -3.22 -4.42
C GLU A 221 -13.87 -3.05 -5.19
N PHE A 222 -13.45 -3.99 -6.04
CA PHE A 222 -12.17 -3.91 -6.75
C PHE A 222 -12.15 -2.82 -7.83
N VAL A 223 -13.33 -2.36 -8.25
CA VAL A 223 -13.51 -1.28 -9.25
C VAL A 223 -14.03 0.01 -8.63
N ARG A 224 -13.91 0.15 -7.31
CA ARG A 224 -14.23 1.37 -6.54
C ARG A 224 -12.94 1.90 -5.91
N LEU A 225 -12.74 3.21 -5.97
CA LEU A 225 -11.49 3.85 -5.58
C LEU A 225 -11.54 4.25 -4.10
N HIS A 226 -10.76 3.60 -3.23
CA HIS A 226 -10.83 3.85 -1.78
C HIS A 226 -9.60 4.60 -1.28
N HIS A 227 -9.79 5.47 -0.29
CA HIS A 227 -8.69 6.03 0.46
C HIS A 227 -9.06 6.17 1.95
N PRO A 228 -8.17 5.76 2.87
CA PRO A 228 -7.06 4.83 2.63
C PRO A 228 -7.57 3.42 2.29
N THR A 229 -6.81 2.66 1.50
CA THR A 229 -7.17 1.28 1.11
C THR A 229 -6.93 0.26 2.22
N ARG A 230 -5.99 0.54 3.14
CA ARG A 230 -5.60 -0.36 4.24
C ARG A 230 -5.10 -1.71 3.68
N TRP A 231 -5.65 -2.83 4.11
CA TRP A 231 -5.34 -4.16 3.53
C TRP A 231 -6.23 -4.50 2.31
N TYR A 232 -7.24 -3.68 2.02
CA TYR A 232 -8.15 -3.96 0.92
C TYR A 232 -7.53 -3.68 -0.44
N TYR A 233 -8.04 -4.39 -1.43
CA TYR A 233 -7.62 -4.34 -2.81
C TYR A 233 -8.62 -3.49 -3.59
N ASP A 234 -8.09 -2.57 -4.37
CA ASP A 234 -8.77 -2.02 -5.53
C ASP A 234 -7.78 -1.87 -6.69
N LEU A 235 -8.30 -1.70 -7.90
CA LEU A 235 -7.48 -1.62 -9.11
C LEU A 235 -6.52 -0.43 -9.11
N LEU A 236 -6.84 0.66 -8.40
CA LEU A 236 -5.99 1.84 -8.40
C LEU A 236 -4.77 1.60 -7.54
N ARG A 237 -4.95 1.06 -6.32
CA ARG A 237 -3.83 0.60 -5.51
C ARG A 237 -2.99 -0.43 -6.26
N CYS A 238 -3.62 -1.37 -6.96
CA CYS A 238 -2.87 -2.36 -7.73
C CYS A 238 -2.01 -1.71 -8.81
N LEU A 239 -2.60 -0.89 -9.68
CA LEU A 239 -1.86 -0.21 -10.75
C LEU A 239 -0.74 0.68 -10.19
N ASP A 240 -1.00 1.45 -9.13
CA ASP A 240 -0.02 2.33 -8.50
C ASP A 240 1.14 1.51 -7.89
N SER A 241 0.85 0.41 -7.20
CA SER A 241 1.86 -0.49 -6.64
C SER A 241 2.67 -1.25 -7.70
N LEU A 242 2.06 -1.60 -8.84
CA LEU A 242 2.78 -2.19 -9.97
C LEU A 242 3.71 -1.16 -10.63
N ALA A 243 3.28 0.10 -10.74
CA ALA A 243 4.12 1.18 -11.26
C ALA A 243 5.29 1.45 -10.30
N ASP A 244 5.03 1.50 -8.99
CA ASP A 244 6.06 1.64 -7.95
C ASP A 244 7.07 0.48 -7.96
N ALA A 245 6.63 -0.72 -8.35
CA ALA A 245 7.48 -1.90 -8.53
C ALA A 245 8.24 -1.94 -9.87
N GLY A 246 8.09 -0.93 -10.73
CA GLY A 246 8.76 -0.87 -12.04
C GLY A 246 8.21 -1.86 -13.08
N VAL A 247 7.00 -2.39 -12.87
CA VAL A 247 6.34 -3.25 -13.86
C VAL A 247 5.96 -2.40 -15.07
N THR A 248 6.39 -2.81 -16.26
CA THR A 248 6.02 -2.11 -17.50
C THR A 248 4.57 -2.39 -17.87
N TYR A 249 3.99 -1.53 -18.72
CA TYR A 249 2.65 -1.76 -19.26
C TYR A 249 2.51 -3.16 -19.88
N ASP A 250 1.39 -3.83 -19.57
CA ASP A 250 0.95 -5.09 -20.15
C ASP A 250 -0.49 -4.91 -20.65
N ASP A 251 -0.84 -5.44 -21.82
CA ASP A 251 -2.18 -5.30 -22.41
C ASP A 251 -3.31 -5.83 -21.52
N ARG A 252 -3.02 -6.71 -20.55
CA ARG A 252 -3.97 -7.19 -19.56
C ARG A 252 -4.35 -6.13 -18.52
N MET A 253 -3.63 -5.00 -18.47
CA MET A 253 -3.96 -3.84 -17.65
C MET A 253 -5.01 -2.92 -18.29
N SER A 254 -5.26 -3.04 -19.60
CA SER A 254 -6.11 -2.11 -20.37
C SER A 254 -7.49 -1.89 -19.73
N ASP A 255 -8.16 -2.98 -19.33
CA ASP A 255 -9.50 -2.93 -18.74
C ASP A 255 -9.51 -2.11 -17.44
N ALA A 256 -8.45 -2.22 -16.63
CA ALA A 256 -8.35 -1.51 -15.36
C ALA A 256 -8.09 -0.01 -15.58
N ILE A 257 -7.28 0.32 -16.59
CA ILE A 257 -7.03 1.70 -17.02
C ILE A 257 -8.31 2.33 -17.59
N ASP A 258 -9.09 1.60 -18.39
CA ASP A 258 -10.37 2.09 -18.91
C ASP A 258 -11.38 2.33 -17.78
N VAL A 259 -11.43 1.44 -16.78
CA VAL A 259 -12.23 1.68 -15.57
C VAL A 259 -11.73 2.93 -14.84
N LEU A 260 -10.42 3.11 -14.65
CA LEU A 260 -9.87 4.29 -14.01
C LEU A 260 -10.27 5.56 -14.76
N LEU A 261 -10.08 5.62 -16.08
CA LEU A 261 -10.46 6.77 -16.91
C LEU A 261 -11.97 7.05 -16.84
N SER A 262 -12.82 6.03 -16.86
CA SER A 262 -14.28 6.19 -16.74
C SER A 262 -14.73 6.84 -15.41
N ARG A 263 -13.86 6.84 -14.39
CA ARG A 263 -14.12 7.47 -13.08
C ARG A 263 -13.61 8.91 -13.00
N ARG A 264 -12.89 9.41 -14.01
CA ARG A 264 -12.43 10.80 -14.06
C ARG A 264 -13.63 11.72 -14.17
N ALA A 265 -13.78 12.65 -13.24
CA ALA A 265 -14.81 13.67 -13.32
C ALA A 265 -14.46 14.72 -14.40
N PRO A 266 -15.43 15.51 -14.89
CA PRO A 266 -15.17 16.53 -15.91
C PRO A 266 -14.16 17.61 -15.50
N ASP A 267 -13.93 17.81 -14.20
CA ASP A 267 -12.90 18.72 -13.68
C ASP A 267 -11.49 18.09 -13.66
N GLY A 268 -11.36 16.88 -14.19
CA GLY A 268 -10.10 16.14 -14.32
C GLY A 268 -9.67 15.40 -13.06
N ARG A 269 -10.46 15.42 -11.98
CA ARG A 269 -10.16 14.80 -10.68
C ARG A 269 -10.92 13.48 -10.50
N TRP A 270 -10.51 12.68 -9.51
CA TRP A 270 -11.18 11.43 -9.21
C TRP A 270 -11.92 11.49 -7.88
N PRO A 271 -13.20 11.10 -7.86
CA PRO A 271 -13.97 11.02 -6.63
C PRO A 271 -13.60 9.78 -5.82
N VAL A 272 -13.64 9.91 -4.50
CA VAL A 272 -13.41 8.78 -3.58
C VAL A 272 -14.69 8.00 -3.31
N ASN A 273 -14.56 6.69 -3.15
CA ASN A 273 -15.64 5.83 -2.69
C ASN A 273 -15.83 5.93 -1.17
N ARG A 274 -16.92 5.35 -0.65
CA ARG A 274 -17.14 5.21 0.79
C ARG A 274 -15.94 4.53 1.48
N ALA A 275 -15.44 5.17 2.53
CA ALA A 275 -14.39 4.62 3.38
C ALA A 275 -14.81 3.31 4.08
N TYR A 276 -13.83 2.48 4.43
CA TYR A 276 -14.08 1.27 5.20
C TYR A 276 -14.46 1.61 6.66
N PRO A 277 -15.45 0.91 7.25
CA PRO A 277 -15.89 1.21 8.60
C PRO A 277 -14.81 0.90 9.65
N GLY A 278 -14.77 1.71 10.70
CA GLY A 278 -13.90 1.53 11.86
C GLY A 278 -13.46 2.87 12.45
N GLU A 279 -12.85 2.82 13.64
CA GLU A 279 -12.23 3.98 14.28
C GLU A 279 -11.00 4.42 13.48
N THR A 280 -10.82 5.72 13.24
CA THR A 280 -9.70 6.29 12.46
C THR A 280 -9.14 7.52 13.18
N HIS A 281 -7.84 7.77 13.03
CA HIS A 281 -7.20 9.01 13.52
C HIS A 281 -7.60 10.23 12.67
N LEU A 282 -7.81 10.02 11.37
CA LEU A 282 -8.20 11.04 10.40
C LEU A 282 -9.69 10.93 10.06
N PRO A 283 -10.36 12.04 9.69
CA PRO A 283 -11.74 12.00 9.25
C PRO A 283 -11.88 11.21 7.94
N ASN A 284 -12.95 10.42 7.83
CA ASN A 284 -13.26 9.75 6.57
C ASN A 284 -13.68 10.78 5.50
N PRO A 285 -13.22 10.63 4.25
CA PRO A 285 -13.60 11.56 3.20
C PRO A 285 -15.09 11.40 2.83
N LEU A 286 -15.69 12.49 2.36
CA LEU A 286 -17.08 12.48 1.91
C LEU A 286 -17.18 11.67 0.59
N PRO A 287 -17.98 10.59 0.52
CA PRO A 287 -18.05 9.77 -0.68
C PRO A 287 -18.57 10.56 -1.89
N GLY A 288 -17.97 10.36 -3.05
CA GLY A 288 -18.36 10.99 -4.31
C GLY A 288 -17.74 12.38 -4.55
N THR A 289 -16.99 12.94 -3.61
CA THR A 289 -16.27 14.21 -3.82
C THR A 289 -14.86 13.96 -4.37
N PRO A 290 -14.30 14.90 -5.16
CA PRO A 290 -12.90 14.85 -5.60
C PRO A 290 -11.94 14.65 -4.44
N HIS A 291 -11.02 13.69 -4.56
CA HIS A 291 -10.09 13.34 -3.50
C HIS A 291 -8.64 13.40 -3.98
N ARG A 292 -7.80 14.08 -3.21
CA ARG A 292 -6.42 14.40 -3.59
C ARG A 292 -5.56 13.16 -3.75
N TRP A 293 -5.56 12.24 -2.77
CA TRP A 293 -4.80 10.99 -2.88
C TRP A 293 -5.23 10.09 -4.05
N ILE A 294 -6.55 9.92 -4.26
CA ILE A 294 -7.06 9.15 -5.40
C ILE A 294 -6.61 9.80 -6.72
N THR A 295 -6.71 11.13 -6.82
CA THR A 295 -6.31 11.87 -8.01
C THR A 295 -4.81 11.79 -8.26
N LEU A 296 -3.98 11.94 -7.22
CA LEU A 296 -2.53 11.79 -7.29
C LEU A 296 -2.12 10.39 -7.77
N CYS A 297 -2.62 9.32 -7.15
CA CYS A 297 -2.35 7.95 -7.58
C CYS A 297 -2.85 7.71 -9.01
N ALA A 298 -4.02 8.23 -9.38
CA ALA A 298 -4.55 8.10 -10.73
C ALA A 298 -3.63 8.76 -11.76
N LEU A 299 -3.12 9.96 -11.48
CA LEU A 299 -2.19 10.66 -12.37
C LEU A 299 -0.85 9.95 -12.51
N ARG A 300 -0.32 9.36 -11.43
CA ARG A 300 0.89 8.50 -11.51
C ARG A 300 0.67 7.30 -12.40
N VAL A 301 -0.43 6.60 -12.21
CA VAL A 301 -0.80 5.43 -13.01
C VAL A 301 -0.95 5.81 -14.48
N LEU A 302 -1.60 6.92 -14.78
CA LEU A 302 -1.75 7.39 -16.16
C LEU A 302 -0.41 7.85 -16.76
N ALA A 303 0.45 8.50 -15.99
CA ALA A 303 1.80 8.85 -16.45
C ALA A 303 2.63 7.59 -16.78
N ALA A 304 2.52 6.54 -15.97
CA ALA A 304 3.26 5.28 -16.15
C ALA A 304 2.74 4.44 -17.33
N TYR A 305 1.41 4.35 -17.51
CA TYR A 305 0.81 3.36 -18.40
C TYR A 305 -0.02 3.93 -19.55
N ALA A 306 -0.37 5.21 -19.50
CA ALA A 306 -1.18 5.86 -20.52
C ALA A 306 -0.83 7.35 -20.70
N PRO A 307 0.46 7.71 -20.92
CA PRO A 307 0.91 9.11 -20.89
C PRO A 307 0.18 10.00 -21.92
N GLY A 308 -0.20 9.45 -23.07
CA GLY A 308 -0.99 10.16 -24.09
C GLY A 308 -2.47 10.42 -23.71
N ARG A 309 -2.93 9.94 -22.56
CA ARG A 309 -4.31 10.10 -22.05
C ARG A 309 -4.39 10.94 -20.77
N VAL A 310 -3.29 11.56 -20.34
CA VAL A 310 -3.25 12.41 -19.13
C VAL A 310 -3.94 13.77 -19.38
N ASP A 311 -3.77 14.33 -20.58
CA ASP A 311 -4.22 15.67 -20.97
C ASP A 311 -5.59 15.74 -21.64
N GLY A 312 -6.19 14.59 -21.97
CA GLY A 312 -7.54 14.46 -22.55
C GLY A 312 -8.62 14.32 -21.50
#